data_AF-A0A3N1IV52-F1
#
_entry.id   AF-A0A3N1IV52-F1
#
_cell.length_a   1.000
_cell.length_b   1.000
_cell.length_c   1.000
_cell.angle_alpha   90.00
_cell.angle_beta   90.00
_cell.angle_gamma   90.00
#
_symmetry.space_group_name_H-M   'P 1'
#
loop_
_entity.id
_entity.type
_entity.pdbx_description
1 polymer ?
#
loop_
_entity_poly.entity_id
_entity_poly.type
_entity_poly.pdbx_seq_one_letter_code
_entity_poly.pdbx_strand_id
1 'polypeptide(L)'
;MPVMIRVALLFAALSLPAWSYDVLVSVTGRLTGSTCVLSTDSEQQTVQLGAIGTKQFSGETSVSNITTPFTLKLEDCGTEFAGVKIRFRGSADGKQRLKIASGGATGVAVNILDKNGAMIPVDTMTTAYGTAGEESVEMTFYAQLVANGDPVTPGSVSAVAIWTMEYQ
;
A
#
# COMPACT_ATOMS: atom_id res chain seq x y z
N MET A 1 46.95 86.83 -4.84
CA MET A 1 45.54 87.19 -4.54
C MET A 1 44.66 85.99 -4.86
N PRO A 2 43.61 85.77 -4.06
CA PRO A 2 43.28 84.50 -3.39
C PRO A 2 42.24 83.70 -4.24
N VAL A 3 41.80 82.49 -3.91
CA VAL A 3 40.89 82.18 -2.81
C VAL A 3 40.73 80.65 -2.75
N MET A 4 40.91 80.10 -1.55
CA MET A 4 40.42 78.77 -1.17
C MET A 4 38.89 78.78 -1.09
N ILE A 5 38.23 77.79 -1.70
CA ILE A 5 36.83 77.45 -1.40
C ILE A 5 36.78 75.96 -1.04
N ARG A 6 36.37 75.68 0.21
CA ARG A 6 36.03 74.34 0.68
C ARG A 6 34.57 74.06 0.32
N VAL A 7 34.31 72.96 -0.38
CA VAL A 7 32.95 72.45 -0.61
C VAL A 7 32.81 71.10 0.08
N ALA A 8 31.70 70.94 0.79
CA ALA A 8 31.35 69.82 1.65
C ALA A 8 30.43 68.80 0.96
N LEU A 9 30.32 67.63 1.59
CA LEU A 9 29.32 66.57 1.44
C LEU A 9 29.36 65.70 0.17
N LEU A 10 29.49 64.37 0.34
CA LEU A 10 28.36 63.44 0.46
C LEU A 10 28.89 61.99 0.61
N PHE A 11 28.34 61.28 1.59
CA PHE A 11 28.63 59.87 1.86
C PHE A 11 27.91 59.01 0.81
N ALA A 12 28.58 58.65 -0.28
CA ALA A 12 28.04 57.70 -1.24
C ALA A 12 28.30 56.28 -0.73
N ALA A 13 27.29 55.66 -0.11
CA ALA A 13 27.30 54.23 0.14
C ALA A 13 27.30 53.51 -1.22
N LEU A 14 28.45 53.01 -1.65
CA LEU A 14 28.54 52.13 -2.81
C LEU A 14 27.88 50.80 -2.44
N SER A 15 26.60 50.65 -2.76
CA SER A 15 25.96 49.33 -2.82
C SER A 15 26.60 48.55 -3.95
N LEU A 16 27.43 47.56 -3.61
CA LEU A 16 27.91 46.57 -4.57
C LEU A 16 26.69 45.86 -5.17
N PRO A 17 26.66 45.61 -6.49
CA PRO A 17 25.61 44.80 -7.07
C PRO A 17 25.75 43.37 -6.53
N ALA A 18 24.77 42.91 -5.76
CA ALA A 18 24.64 41.50 -5.41
C ALA A 18 24.21 40.76 -6.66
N TRP A 19 25.12 39.99 -7.27
CA TRP A 19 24.78 39.14 -8.40
C TRP A 19 24.03 37.92 -7.87
N SER A 20 22.70 37.94 -7.97
CA SER A 20 21.91 36.72 -7.84
C SER A 20 22.18 35.86 -9.06
N TYR A 21 22.81 34.70 -8.87
CA TYR A 21 22.82 33.67 -9.90
C TYR A 21 21.43 33.05 -9.94
N ASP A 22 20.68 33.33 -11.00
CA ASP A 22 19.39 32.66 -11.24
C ASP A 22 19.67 31.21 -11.62
N VAL A 23 19.28 30.27 -10.75
CA VAL A 23 19.34 28.84 -11.06
C VAL A 23 18.17 28.51 -11.98
N LEU A 24 18.46 28.34 -13.27
CA LEU A 24 17.47 27.95 -14.27
C LEU A 24 17.28 26.42 -14.22
N VAL A 25 16.30 25.98 -13.43
CA VAL A 25 15.90 24.56 -13.39
C VAL A 25 14.94 24.28 -14.56
N SER A 26 15.45 23.67 -15.63
CA SER A 26 14.62 23.20 -16.74
C SER A 26 14.26 21.74 -16.54
N VAL A 27 13.00 21.47 -16.18
CA VAL A 27 12.44 20.12 -16.06
C VAL A 27 11.62 19.80 -17.31
N THR A 28 12.10 18.89 -18.14
CA THR A 28 11.36 18.35 -19.29
C THR A 28 11.12 16.87 -19.09
N GLY A 29 9.91 16.40 -19.35
CA GLY A 29 9.56 14.99 -19.31
C GLY A 29 8.41 14.67 -20.25
N ARG A 30 8.32 13.41 -20.67
CA ARG A 30 7.15 12.83 -21.32
C ARG A 30 6.59 11.79 -20.37
N LEU A 31 5.37 12.02 -19.88
CA LEU A 31 4.67 11.11 -18.98
C LEU A 31 3.76 10.20 -19.81
N THR A 32 4.05 8.91 -19.82
CA THR A 32 3.16 7.88 -20.39
C THR A 32 3.16 6.69 -19.45
N GLY A 33 1.97 6.25 -19.03
CA GLY A 33 1.76 5.03 -18.26
C GLY A 33 0.34 4.55 -18.51
N SER A 34 0.20 3.34 -19.04
CA SER A 34 -1.10 2.69 -19.16
C SER A 34 -1.43 2.03 -17.82
N THR A 35 -2.46 2.54 -17.15
CA THR A 35 -3.05 1.88 -15.99
C THR A 35 -4.16 0.94 -16.45
N CYS A 36 -4.58 0.04 -15.57
CA CYS A 36 -5.83 -0.69 -15.74
C CYS A 36 -6.96 0.02 -14.98
N VAL A 37 -8.20 -0.24 -15.37
CA VAL A 37 -9.39 0.11 -14.61
C VAL A 37 -9.64 -0.97 -13.56
N LEU A 38 -9.93 -0.57 -12.32
CA LEU A 38 -10.36 -1.51 -11.29
C LEU A 38 -11.82 -1.91 -11.54
N SER A 39 -12.11 -3.21 -11.58
CA SER A 39 -13.49 -3.68 -11.66
C SER A 39 -14.27 -3.28 -10.41
N THR A 40 -15.52 -2.83 -10.57
CA THR A 40 -16.39 -2.38 -9.45
C THR A 40 -16.56 -3.46 -8.38
N ASP A 41 -16.57 -4.73 -8.78
CA ASP A 41 -16.69 -5.87 -7.87
C ASP A 41 -15.45 -6.06 -6.96
N SER A 42 -14.35 -5.36 -7.27
CA SER A 42 -13.09 -5.40 -6.53
C SER A 42 -12.87 -4.17 -5.64
N GLU A 43 -13.72 -3.13 -5.74
CA GLU A 43 -13.60 -1.91 -4.93
C GLU A 43 -13.85 -2.20 -3.44
N GLN A 44 -14.93 -2.93 -3.14
CA GLN A 44 -15.30 -3.30 -1.79
C GLN A 44 -15.76 -4.75 -1.74
N GLN A 45 -14.93 -5.61 -1.15
CA GLN A 45 -15.22 -7.03 -1.03
C GLN A 45 -15.44 -7.42 0.42
N THR A 46 -16.49 -8.22 0.65
CA THR A 46 -16.75 -8.85 1.95
C THR A 46 -16.42 -10.33 1.85
N VAL A 47 -15.36 -10.76 2.53
CA VAL A 47 -14.92 -12.16 2.53
C VAL A 47 -15.56 -12.88 3.71
N GLN A 48 -16.50 -13.77 3.44
CA GLN A 48 -17.22 -14.52 4.48
C GLN A 48 -16.44 -15.79 4.86
N LEU A 49 -15.80 -15.77 6.04
CA LEU A 49 -15.05 -16.91 6.58
C LEU A 49 -15.95 -18.04 7.12
N GLY A 50 -17.24 -17.74 7.35
CA GLY A 50 -18.21 -18.69 7.88
C GLY A 50 -18.01 -18.99 9.38
N ALA A 51 -18.62 -20.08 9.84
CA ALA A 51 -18.54 -20.53 11.22
C ALA A 51 -17.36 -21.52 11.40
N ILE A 52 -16.40 -21.15 12.25
CA ILE A 52 -15.15 -21.88 12.46
C ILE A 52 -15.07 -22.26 13.94
N GLY A 53 -15.03 -23.57 14.24
CA GLY A 53 -15.00 -24.06 15.62
C GLY A 53 -13.62 -23.90 16.27
N THR A 54 -13.55 -23.45 17.52
CA THR A 54 -12.28 -23.17 18.22
C THR A 54 -11.38 -24.40 18.41
N LYS A 55 -11.95 -25.61 18.46
CA LYS A 55 -11.23 -26.87 18.69
C LYS A 55 -10.14 -27.21 17.66
N GLN A 56 -10.19 -26.59 16.48
CA GLN A 56 -9.17 -26.82 15.45
C GLN A 56 -7.86 -26.05 15.71
N PHE A 57 -7.90 -25.05 16.60
CA PHE A 57 -6.73 -24.25 16.96
C PHE A 57 -6.04 -24.82 18.21
N SER A 58 -5.44 -26.00 18.06
CA SER A 58 -4.76 -26.72 19.15
C SER A 58 -3.27 -26.39 19.28
N GLY A 59 -2.67 -25.75 18.28
CA GLY A 59 -1.28 -25.33 18.28
C GLY A 59 -1.10 -23.87 17.84
N GLU A 60 0.06 -23.30 18.14
CA GLU A 60 0.37 -21.88 17.91
C GLU A 60 0.32 -21.44 16.44
N THR A 61 0.39 -22.41 15.51
CA THR A 61 0.34 -22.19 14.06
C THR A 61 -0.82 -22.92 13.39
N SER A 62 -1.79 -23.42 14.17
CA SER A 62 -2.97 -24.08 13.62
C SER A 62 -3.76 -23.12 12.74
N VAL A 63 -4.25 -23.61 11.61
CA VAL A 63 -5.06 -22.85 10.65
C VAL A 63 -6.48 -23.42 10.57
N SER A 64 -7.43 -22.59 10.14
CA SER A 64 -8.80 -23.07 9.95
C SER A 64 -8.91 -24.05 8.78
N ASN A 65 -9.81 -25.01 8.88
CA ASN A 65 -10.15 -25.94 7.81
C ASN A 65 -10.87 -25.26 6.63
N ILE A 66 -11.41 -24.07 6.85
CA ILE A 66 -12.02 -23.22 5.83
C ILE A 66 -11.00 -22.18 5.38
N THR A 67 -10.85 -22.07 4.06
CA THR A 67 -10.06 -21.06 3.36
C THR A 67 -10.96 -20.43 2.30
N THR A 68 -11.26 -19.13 2.44
CA THR A 68 -12.23 -18.46 1.57
C THR A 68 -11.51 -17.67 0.48
N PRO A 69 -11.80 -17.91 -0.82
CA PRO A 69 -11.22 -17.12 -1.89
C PRO A 69 -11.84 -15.73 -1.99
N PHE A 70 -11.07 -14.79 -2.50
CA PHE A 70 -11.55 -13.52 -3.03
C PHE A 70 -10.67 -13.11 -4.22
N THR A 71 -11.24 -12.35 -5.14
CA THR A 71 -10.57 -12.05 -6.41
C THR A 71 -10.57 -10.55 -6.66
N LEU A 72 -9.38 -10.00 -6.94
CA LEU A 72 -9.25 -8.63 -7.45
C LEU A 72 -9.09 -8.69 -8.97
N LYS A 73 -9.90 -7.92 -9.70
CA LYS A 73 -9.89 -7.88 -11.16
C LYS A 73 -9.58 -6.48 -11.67
N LEU A 74 -8.60 -6.41 -12.56
CA LEU A 74 -8.26 -5.24 -13.36
C LEU A 74 -8.69 -5.47 -14.80
N GLU A 75 -9.29 -4.47 -15.42
CA GLU A 75 -9.83 -4.48 -16.78
C GLU A 75 -9.26 -3.29 -17.56
N ASP A 76 -9.46 -3.28 -18.88
CA ASP A 76 -9.03 -2.17 -19.76
C ASP A 76 -7.57 -1.73 -19.54
N CYS A 77 -6.68 -2.70 -19.33
CA CYS A 77 -5.25 -2.45 -19.22
C CYS A 77 -4.71 -1.96 -20.58
N GLY A 78 -4.16 -0.74 -20.61
CA GLY A 78 -3.60 -0.20 -21.86
C GLY A 78 -2.30 -0.87 -22.30
N THR A 79 -1.84 -0.55 -23.51
CA THR A 79 -0.73 -1.26 -24.19
C THR A 79 0.62 -1.19 -23.48
N GLU A 80 0.84 -0.20 -22.62
CA GLU A 80 2.07 -0.05 -21.82
C GLU A 80 1.97 -0.77 -20.45
N PHE A 81 0.90 -1.50 -20.17
CA PHE A 81 0.78 -2.28 -18.94
C PHE A 81 1.89 -3.34 -18.89
N ALA A 82 2.64 -3.39 -17.80
CA ALA A 82 3.77 -4.34 -17.61
C ALA A 82 3.62 -5.21 -16.35
N GLY A 83 2.48 -5.11 -15.66
CA GLY A 83 2.21 -5.81 -14.40
C GLY A 83 1.83 -4.88 -13.26
N VAL A 84 1.28 -5.47 -12.19
CA VAL A 84 0.83 -4.75 -11.00
C VAL A 84 1.24 -5.50 -9.74
N LYS A 85 1.70 -4.79 -8.72
CA LYS A 85 1.93 -5.34 -7.37
C LYS A 85 0.80 -4.88 -6.45
N ILE A 86 0.39 -5.76 -5.55
CA ILE A 86 -0.65 -5.48 -4.57
C ILE A 86 -0.02 -5.42 -3.19
N ARG A 87 -0.49 -4.50 -2.35
CA ARG A 87 -0.16 -4.44 -0.93
C ARG A 87 -1.42 -4.33 -0.12
N PHE A 88 -1.61 -5.26 0.81
CA PHE A 88 -2.65 -5.21 1.82
C PHE A 88 -2.14 -4.48 3.06
N ARG A 89 -2.89 -3.50 3.55
CA ARG A 89 -2.60 -2.70 4.75
C ARG A 89 -3.71 -2.92 5.77
N GLY A 90 -3.35 -3.02 7.03
CA GLY A 90 -4.32 -3.20 8.11
C GLY A 90 -3.64 -3.28 9.46
N SER A 91 -4.43 -3.36 10.52
CA SER A 91 -3.87 -3.54 11.86
C SER A 91 -3.22 -4.92 11.97
N ALA A 92 -1.91 -4.95 12.25
CA ALA A 92 -1.18 -6.20 12.41
C ALA A 92 -1.43 -6.83 13.79
N ASP A 93 -1.40 -8.16 13.86
CA ASP A 93 -1.50 -8.95 15.09
C ASP A 93 -0.14 -9.16 15.82
N GLY A 94 0.91 -8.49 15.35
CA GLY A 94 2.29 -8.67 15.82
C GLY A 94 3.09 -9.73 15.04
N LYS A 95 2.46 -10.51 14.17
CA LYS A 95 3.13 -11.46 13.24
C LYS A 95 2.83 -11.15 11.78
N GLN A 96 2.58 -9.86 11.48
CA GLN A 96 2.25 -9.34 10.14
C GLN A 96 1.00 -9.96 9.50
N ARG A 97 0.04 -10.40 10.32
CA ARG A 97 -1.30 -10.86 9.88
C ARG A 97 -2.34 -9.87 10.31
N LEU A 98 -3.54 -9.93 9.72
CA LEU A 98 -4.62 -9.02 10.09
C LEU A 98 -5.17 -9.37 11.48
N LYS A 99 -5.15 -8.38 12.36
CA LYS A 99 -5.69 -8.46 13.72
C LYS A 99 -7.21 -8.48 13.69
N ILE A 100 -7.80 -9.32 14.57
CA ILE A 100 -9.24 -9.31 14.82
C ILE A 100 -9.64 -8.07 15.62
N ALA A 101 -10.77 -7.47 15.25
CA ALA A 101 -11.36 -6.33 15.94
C ALA A 101 -11.58 -6.60 17.44
N SER A 102 -11.43 -5.55 18.26
CA SER A 102 -11.64 -5.63 19.71
C SER A 102 -13.07 -6.08 20.05
N GLY A 103 -13.21 -6.92 21.07
CA GLY A 103 -14.50 -7.49 21.48
C GLY A 103 -14.94 -8.72 20.68
N GLY A 104 -14.14 -9.14 19.70
CA GLY A 104 -14.31 -10.39 18.95
C GLY A 104 -13.56 -11.58 19.58
N ALA A 105 -13.36 -12.62 18.75
CA ALA A 105 -12.55 -13.78 19.11
C ALA A 105 -11.09 -13.39 19.41
N THR A 106 -10.48 -14.07 20.38
CA THR A 106 -9.05 -13.91 20.71
C THR A 106 -8.24 -15.14 20.31
N GLY A 107 -6.91 -15.03 20.32
CA GLY A 107 -6.02 -16.16 20.01
C GLY A 107 -5.87 -16.47 18.52
N VAL A 108 -6.50 -15.68 17.65
CA VAL A 108 -6.51 -15.88 16.20
C VAL A 108 -6.29 -14.57 15.44
N ALA A 109 -5.87 -14.69 14.19
CA ALA A 109 -5.70 -13.62 13.22
C ALA A 109 -6.16 -14.10 11.84
N VAL A 110 -6.33 -13.17 10.89
CA VAL A 110 -6.62 -13.50 9.48
C VAL A 110 -5.31 -13.47 8.67
N ASN A 111 -4.96 -14.60 8.08
CA ASN A 111 -3.98 -14.69 7.01
C ASN A 111 -4.61 -14.25 5.69
N ILE A 112 -3.89 -13.42 4.94
CA ILE A 112 -4.10 -13.27 3.50
C ILE A 112 -3.07 -14.15 2.81
N LEU A 113 -3.52 -14.98 1.87
CA LEU A 113 -2.68 -15.91 1.13
C LEU A 113 -2.72 -15.58 -0.36
N ASP A 114 -1.60 -15.83 -1.05
CA ASP A 114 -1.55 -15.81 -2.50
C ASP A 114 -2.20 -17.05 -3.11
N LYS A 115 -2.22 -17.13 -4.45
CA LYS A 115 -2.77 -18.27 -5.20
C LYS A 115 -2.12 -19.62 -4.89
N ASN A 116 -0.90 -19.62 -4.35
CA ASN A 116 -0.13 -20.82 -4.01
C ASN A 116 -0.30 -21.20 -2.52
N GLY A 117 -1.11 -20.44 -1.76
CA GLY A 117 -1.27 -20.62 -0.33
C GLY A 117 -0.15 -20.02 0.52
N ALA A 118 0.77 -19.24 -0.08
CA ALA A 118 1.81 -18.55 0.65
C ALA A 118 1.23 -17.31 1.35
N MET A 119 1.60 -17.11 2.61
CA MET A 119 1.16 -15.95 3.39
C MET A 119 1.74 -14.66 2.81
N ILE A 120 0.88 -13.68 2.61
CA ILE A 120 1.24 -12.31 2.23
C ILE A 120 1.26 -11.48 3.53
N PRO A 121 2.44 -11.04 4.00
CA PRO A 121 2.51 -10.19 5.18
C PRO A 121 1.81 -8.86 4.90
N VAL A 122 1.05 -8.37 5.88
CA VAL A 122 0.49 -7.02 5.78
C VAL A 122 1.63 -6.01 5.64
N ASP A 123 1.32 -4.91 4.96
CA ASP A 123 2.26 -3.85 4.63
C ASP A 123 3.44 -4.22 3.73
N THR A 124 3.35 -5.39 3.07
CA THR A 124 4.36 -5.86 2.10
C THR A 124 3.76 -5.91 0.69
N MET A 125 4.56 -5.55 -0.32
CA MET A 125 4.19 -5.69 -1.73
C MET A 125 4.31 -7.15 -2.16
N THR A 126 3.33 -7.62 -2.94
CA THR A 126 3.39 -8.93 -3.59
C THR A 126 4.43 -8.95 -4.71
N THR A 127 4.65 -10.14 -5.27
CA THR A 127 5.17 -10.27 -6.63
C THR A 127 4.21 -9.59 -7.62
N ALA A 128 4.73 -9.21 -8.79
CA ALA A 128 3.90 -8.64 -9.84
C ALA A 128 2.91 -9.68 -10.38
N TYR A 129 1.69 -9.22 -10.66
CA TYR A 129 0.63 -9.94 -11.35
C TYR A 129 0.43 -9.34 -12.73
N GLY A 130 0.04 -10.20 -13.66
CA GLY A 130 -0.12 -9.87 -15.06
C GLY A 130 1.21 -9.70 -15.80
N THR A 131 1.10 -9.56 -17.12
CA THR A 131 2.26 -9.46 -18.03
C THR A 131 2.05 -8.38 -19.09
N ALA A 132 3.11 -8.06 -19.82
CA ALA A 132 3.09 -6.98 -20.81
C ALA A 132 2.05 -7.24 -21.91
N GLY A 133 1.17 -6.26 -22.14
CA GLY A 133 0.14 -6.32 -23.18
C GLY A 133 -1.12 -7.14 -22.82
N GLU A 134 -1.26 -7.59 -21.57
CA GLU A 134 -2.54 -8.13 -21.09
C GLU A 134 -3.59 -7.01 -20.98
N GLU A 135 -4.80 -7.26 -21.51
CA GLU A 135 -5.93 -6.33 -21.45
C GLU A 135 -6.71 -6.40 -20.13
N SER A 136 -6.56 -7.50 -19.39
CA SER A 136 -7.17 -7.69 -18.07
C SER A 136 -6.34 -8.63 -17.21
N VAL A 137 -6.38 -8.43 -15.89
CA VAL A 137 -5.64 -9.23 -14.92
C VAL A 137 -6.58 -9.65 -13.79
N GLU A 138 -6.67 -10.95 -13.55
CA GLU A 138 -7.44 -11.52 -12.45
C GLU A 138 -6.49 -12.10 -11.38
N MET A 139 -6.65 -11.67 -10.14
CA MET A 139 -5.78 -12.02 -9.01
C MET A 139 -6.62 -12.69 -7.91
N THR A 140 -6.49 -14.00 -7.78
CA THR A 140 -7.13 -14.76 -6.70
C THR A 140 -6.24 -14.79 -5.45
N PHE A 141 -6.83 -14.42 -4.33
CA PHE A 141 -6.26 -14.49 -2.99
C PHE A 141 -7.16 -15.32 -2.10
N TYR A 142 -6.67 -15.64 -0.91
CA TYR A 142 -7.45 -16.37 0.08
C TYR A 142 -7.35 -15.74 1.46
N ALA A 143 -8.42 -15.83 2.23
CA ALA A 143 -8.44 -15.50 3.64
C ALA A 143 -8.64 -16.76 4.48
N GLN A 144 -7.88 -16.88 5.56
CA GLN A 144 -7.93 -18.03 6.46
C GLN A 144 -7.67 -17.58 7.89
N LEU A 145 -8.33 -18.19 8.88
CA LEU A 145 -7.96 -17.96 10.28
C LEU A 145 -6.73 -18.76 10.66
N VAL A 146 -5.89 -18.18 11.50
CA VAL A 146 -4.70 -18.81 12.04
C VAL A 146 -4.53 -18.46 13.51
N ALA A 147 -4.09 -19.42 14.32
CA ALA A 147 -3.75 -19.19 15.70
C ALA A 147 -2.59 -18.17 15.82
N ASN A 148 -2.64 -17.30 16.82
CA ASN A 148 -1.61 -16.29 17.03
C ASN A 148 -0.63 -16.61 18.16
N GLY A 149 -0.88 -17.66 18.94
CA GLY A 149 -0.08 -18.07 20.10
C GLY A 149 -0.76 -17.75 21.44
N ASP A 150 -1.78 -16.89 21.45
CA ASP A 150 -2.59 -16.65 22.64
C ASP A 150 -3.73 -17.68 22.76
N PRO A 151 -4.32 -17.87 23.96
CA PRO A 151 -5.48 -18.73 24.12
C PRO A 151 -6.65 -18.33 23.20
N VAL A 152 -7.14 -19.30 22.45
CA VAL A 152 -8.27 -19.10 21.52
C VAL A 152 -9.57 -19.07 22.30
N THR A 153 -10.31 -17.96 22.18
CA THR A 153 -11.65 -17.82 22.76
C THR A 153 -12.69 -17.57 21.67
N PRO A 154 -13.92 -18.11 21.81
CA PRO A 154 -14.99 -17.85 20.86
C PRO A 154 -15.39 -16.37 20.83
N GLY A 155 -15.77 -15.88 19.66
CA GLY A 155 -16.27 -14.52 19.47
C GLY A 155 -16.51 -14.21 17.99
N SER A 156 -16.96 -13.00 17.71
CA SER A 156 -17.09 -12.52 16.33
C SER A 156 -15.71 -12.34 15.69
N VAL A 157 -15.62 -12.62 14.39
CA VAL A 157 -14.40 -12.45 13.61
C VAL A 157 -14.64 -11.33 12.61
N SER A 158 -13.96 -10.21 12.80
CA SER A 158 -13.96 -9.08 11.89
C SER A 158 -12.55 -8.52 11.80
N ALA A 159 -12.07 -8.33 10.58
CA ALA A 159 -10.80 -7.70 10.28
C ALA A 159 -10.97 -6.88 9.00
N VAL A 160 -10.26 -5.76 8.92
CA VAL A 160 -10.32 -4.85 7.77
C VAL A 160 -8.92 -4.70 7.20
N ALA A 161 -8.82 -4.82 5.88
CA ALA A 161 -7.64 -4.47 5.12
C ALA A 161 -8.00 -3.49 4.01
N ILE A 162 -7.13 -2.52 3.81
CA ILE A 162 -7.12 -1.63 2.64
C ILE A 162 -6.04 -2.17 1.73
N TRP A 163 -6.37 -2.45 0.48
CA TRP A 163 -5.38 -2.84 -0.50
C TRP A 163 -5.00 -1.65 -1.39
N THR A 164 -3.77 -1.66 -1.88
CA THR A 164 -3.20 -0.64 -2.77
C THR A 164 -2.46 -1.33 -3.89
N MET A 165 -2.37 -0.69 -5.05
CA MET A 165 -1.70 -1.21 -6.22
C MET A 165 -0.56 -0.31 -6.69
N GLU A 166 0.49 -0.92 -7.22
CA GLU A 166 1.64 -0.26 -7.83
C GLU A 166 1.89 -0.89 -9.21
N TYR A 167 1.71 -0.10 -10.27
CA TYR A 167 2.03 -0.53 -11.64
C TYR A 167 3.54 -0.61 -11.83
N GLN A 168 3.99 -1.58 -12.63
CA GLN A 168 5.38 -1.73 -13.03
C GLN A 168 5.71 -0.89 -14.26
#